data_AF-A0A7C3GI94-F1
#
_entry.id   AF-A0A7C3GI94-F1
#
_cell.length_a   1.000
_cell.length_b   1.000
_cell.length_c   1.000
_cell.angle_alpha   90.00
_cell.angle_beta   90.00
_cell.angle_gamma   90.00
#
_symmetry.space_group_name_H-M   'P 1'
#
loop_
_entity.id
_entity.type
_entity.pdbx_description
1 polymer ?
#
loop_
_entity_poly.entity_id
_entity_poly.type
_entity_poly.pdbx_seq_one_letter_code
_entity_poly.pdbx_strand_id
1 'polypeptide(L)'
;MEVLCPVCEAELAVEALEEGAVLECDACHAVVEVVSVEPLELLLVEGGEGVMVECPRCGFVFKTYEDGYAICPECGQQFAIDEEPLE
;
A
#
# COMPACT_ATOMS: atom_id res chain seq x y z
N MET A 1 15.96 -6.26 11.38
CA MET A 1 16.10 -5.73 10.02
C MET A 1 14.73 -5.21 9.66
N GLU A 2 14.63 -3.95 9.28
CA GLU A 2 13.37 -3.32 8.91
C GLU A 2 13.24 -3.41 7.39
N VAL A 3 12.14 -3.98 6.92
CA VAL A 3 11.84 -4.11 5.48
C VAL A 3 10.68 -3.19 5.20
N LEU A 4 10.85 -2.28 4.25
CA LEU A 4 9.82 -1.31 3.87
C LEU A 4 9.15 -1.76 2.57
N CYS A 5 7.84 -1.57 2.49
CA CYS A 5 7.08 -1.78 1.29
C CYS A 5 7.54 -0.79 0.21
N PRO A 6 7.93 -1.25 -1.00
CA PRO A 6 8.36 -0.36 -2.07
C PRO A 6 7.23 0.50 -2.66
N VAL A 7 5.98 0.27 -2.26
CA VAL A 7 4.79 0.97 -2.77
C VAL A 7 4.36 2.11 -1.87
N CYS A 8 4.28 1.87 -0.55
CA CYS A 8 3.74 2.82 0.42
C CYS A 8 4.72 3.16 1.54
N GLU A 9 5.95 2.62 1.50
CA GLU A 9 7.00 2.84 2.51
C GLU A 9 6.63 2.37 3.93
N ALA A 10 5.52 1.65 4.10
CA ALA A 10 5.14 1.04 5.37
C ALA A 10 6.03 -0.15 5.73
N GLU A 11 6.16 -0.45 7.02
CA GLU A 11 6.91 -1.60 7.51
C GLU A 11 6.20 -2.92 7.13
N LEU A 12 6.96 -3.84 6.53
CA LEU A 12 6.47 -5.19 6.22
C LEU A 12 6.75 -6.12 7.40
N ALA A 13 5.72 -6.82 7.87
CA ALA A 13 5.85 -7.85 8.89
C ALA A 13 6.50 -9.11 8.29
N VAL A 14 7.80 -9.29 8.55
CA VAL A 14 8.58 -10.45 8.05
C VAL A 14 9.16 -11.24 9.22
N GLU A 15 8.79 -12.52 9.35
CA GLU A 15 9.37 -13.41 10.36
C GLU A 15 10.77 -13.91 9.95
N ALA A 16 10.93 -14.24 8.67
CA ALA A 16 12.20 -14.61 8.05
C ALA A 16 12.20 -14.15 6.59
N LEU A 17 13.35 -13.64 6.12
CA LEU A 17 13.56 -13.29 4.72
C LEU A 17 14.20 -14.49 4.02
N GLU A 18 13.50 -15.03 3.03
CA GLU A 18 13.96 -16.12 2.19
C GLU A 18 13.78 -15.73 0.72
N GLU A 19 14.72 -16.12 -0.14
CA GLU A 19 14.60 -15.90 -1.58
C GLU A 19 13.38 -16.66 -2.13
N GLY A 20 12.56 -15.98 -2.93
CA GLY A 20 11.26 -16.47 -3.40
C GLY A 20 10.11 -16.34 -2.39
N ALA A 21 10.35 -15.76 -1.20
CA ALA A 21 9.27 -15.49 -0.26
C ALA A 21 8.33 -14.41 -0.81
N VAL A 22 7.02 -14.65 -0.67
CA VAL A 22 5.97 -13.70 -1.05
C VAL A 22 5.43 -13.04 0.21
N LEU A 23 5.44 -11.71 0.22
CA LEU A 23 5.03 -10.87 1.34
C LEU A 23 3.89 -9.96 0.88
N GLU A 24 2.88 -9.81 1.73
CA GLU A 24 1.79 -8.86 1.53
C GLU A 24 1.95 -7.69 2.50
N CYS A 25 1.74 -6.47 2.01
CA CYS A 25 1.76 -5.29 2.85
C CYS A 25 0.40 -5.08 3.52
N ASP A 26 0.32 -5.13 4.85
CA ASP A 26 -0.92 -4.82 5.58
C ASP A 26 -1.45 -3.39 5.37
N ALA A 27 -0.59 -2.46 4.91
CA ALA A 27 -0.97 -1.05 4.74
C ALA A 27 -1.51 -0.73 3.34
N CYS A 28 -1.02 -1.41 2.30
CA CYS A 28 -1.43 -1.12 0.92
C CYS A 28 -1.88 -2.35 0.12
N HIS A 29 -1.86 -3.51 0.76
CA HIS A 29 -2.17 -4.82 0.18
C HIS A 29 -1.33 -5.13 -1.07
N ALA A 30 -0.17 -4.49 -1.22
CA ALA A 30 0.76 -4.82 -2.28
C ALA A 30 1.44 -6.16 -1.97
N VAL A 31 1.50 -7.03 -2.98
CA VAL A 31 2.19 -8.31 -2.91
C VAL A 31 3.55 -8.15 -3.54
N VAL A 32 4.60 -8.43 -2.77
CA VAL A 32 6.00 -8.35 -3.20
C VAL A 32 6.70 -9.69 -3.00
N GLU A 33 7.60 -10.03 -3.92
CA GLU A 33 8.44 -11.23 -3.84
C GLU A 33 9.88 -10.84 -3.52
N VAL A 34 10.52 -11.57 -2.61
CA VAL A 34 11.93 -11.40 -2.28
C VAL A 34 12.79 -12.06 -3.36
N VAL A 35 13.45 -11.27 -4.19
CA VAL A 35 14.33 -11.77 -5.26
C VAL A 35 15.71 -12.13 -4.73
N SER A 36 16.23 -11.32 -3.82
CA SER A 36 17.55 -11.47 -3.20
C SER A 36 17.48 -10.98 -1.76
N VAL A 37 18.25 -11.60 -0.84
CA VAL A 37 18.34 -11.15 0.58
C VAL A 37 19.62 -10.37 0.88
N GLU A 38 20.67 -10.55 0.07
CA GLU A 38 21.96 -9.87 0.23
C GLU A 38 22.57 -9.51 -1.16
N PRO A 39 22.34 -8.29 -1.68
CA PRO A 39 21.51 -7.21 -1.13
C PRO A 39 20.01 -7.55 -1.18
N LEU A 40 19.23 -6.93 -0.30
CA LEU A 40 17.78 -7.10 -0.30
C LEU A 40 17.20 -6.50 -1.60
N GLU A 41 16.60 -7.35 -2.43
CA GLU A 41 15.86 -6.95 -3.63
C GLU A 41 14.44 -7.50 -3.56
N LEU A 42 13.46 -6.62 -3.76
CA LEU A 42 12.04 -6.95 -3.76
C LEU A 42 11.43 -6.65 -5.14
N LEU A 43 10.63 -7.57 -5.66
CA LEU A 43 9.87 -7.40 -6.89
C LEU A 43 8.39 -7.19 -6.55
N LEU A 44 7.77 -6.16 -7.13
CA LEU A 44 6.33 -5.98 -7.04
C LEU A 44 5.63 -7.01 -7.94
N VAL A 45 4.88 -7.93 -7.34
CA VAL A 45 4.09 -8.96 -8.04
C VAL A 45 2.69 -8.42 -8.33
N GLU A 46 2.04 -7.88 -7.29
CA GLU A 46 0.73 -7.23 -7.41
C GLU A 46 0.79 -5.85 -6.77
N GLY A 47 0.56 -4.83 -7.60
CA GLY A 47 0.49 -3.45 -7.14
C GLY A 47 -0.82 -3.24 -6.40
N GLY A 48 -0.73 -3.05 -5.08
CA GLY A 48 -1.87 -2.86 -4.19
C GLY A 48 -3.01 -2.09 -4.84
N GLU A 49 -4.22 -2.65 -4.70
CA GLU A 49 -5.49 -2.19 -5.29
C GLU A 49 -5.95 -0.87 -4.68
N GLY A 50 -5.09 0.15 -4.70
CA GLY A 50 -5.48 1.46 -4.19
C GLY A 50 -6.40 2.18 -5.15
N VAL A 51 -7.40 2.83 -4.59
CA VAL A 51 -8.35 3.67 -5.31
C VAL A 51 -7.79 5.09 -5.39
N MET A 52 -7.91 5.71 -6.56
CA MET A 52 -7.64 7.14 -6.73
C MET A 52 -8.82 7.93 -6.18
N VAL A 53 -8.57 8.78 -5.20
CA VAL A 53 -9.59 9.57 -4.50
C VAL A 53 -9.24 11.04 -4.55
N GLU A 54 -10.25 11.89 -4.66
CA GLU A 54 -10.11 13.35 -4.56
C GLU A 54 -10.64 13.80 -3.20
N CYS A 55 -9.82 14.55 -2.45
CA CYS A 55 -10.25 15.08 -1.17
C CYS A 55 -11.36 16.13 -1.36
N PRO A 56 -12.57 15.95 -0.79
CA PRO A 56 -13.68 16.88 -0.98
C PRO A 56 -13.49 18.25 -0.31
N ARG A 57 -12.44 18.41 0.52
CA ARG A 57 -12.14 19.67 1.21
C ARG A 57 -11.11 20.53 0.51
N CYS A 58 -10.02 19.94 0.01
CA CYS A 58 -8.92 20.67 -0.61
C CYS A 58 -8.80 20.42 -2.13
N GLY A 59 -9.46 19.39 -2.66
CA GLY A 59 -9.33 18.96 -4.05
C GLY A 59 -8.03 18.22 -4.36
N PHE A 60 -7.24 17.84 -3.35
CA PHE A 60 -6.02 17.06 -3.54
C PHE A 60 -6.37 15.63 -3.97
N VAL A 61 -5.83 15.18 -5.10
CA VAL A 61 -6.00 13.83 -5.63
C VAL A 61 -4.86 12.95 -5.15
N PHE A 62 -5.19 11.82 -4.52
CA PHE A 62 -4.20 10.87 -4.02
C PHE A 62 -4.70 9.44 -4.15
N LYS A 63 -3.77 8.48 -4.09
CA LYS A 63 -4.09 7.05 -4.08
C LYS A 63 -4.17 6.59 -2.62
N THR A 64 -5.30 6.03 -2.23
CA THR A 64 -5.52 5.41 -0.92
C THR A 64 -5.65 3.92 -1.09
N TYR A 65 -5.30 3.16 -0.07
CA TYR A 65 -5.35 1.70 -0.07
C TYR A 65 -6.23 1.16 1.08
N GLU A 66 -6.82 2.05 1.88
CA GLU A 66 -7.81 1.68 2.89
C GLU A 66 -9.20 1.60 2.25
N ASP A 67 -9.94 0.53 2.55
CA ASP A 67 -11.33 0.37 2.16
C ASP A 67 -12.27 1.18 3.07
N GLY A 68 -13.24 1.88 2.48
CA GLY A 68 -14.30 2.59 3.21
C GLY A 68 -13.97 4.00 3.73
N TYR A 69 -12.73 4.32 4.07
CA TYR A 69 -12.33 5.71 4.37
C TYR A 69 -10.90 6.05 3.93
N ALA A 70 -10.64 7.33 3.66
CA ALA A 70 -9.33 7.84 3.30
C ALA A 70 -8.98 9.08 4.12
N ILE A 71 -7.70 9.24 4.45
CA ILE A 71 -7.16 10.43 5.13
C ILE A 71 -6.36 11.24 4.13
N CYS A 72 -6.77 12.48 3.87
CA CYS A 72 -6.04 13.36 2.97
C CYS A 72 -4.67 13.74 3.57
N PRO A 73 -3.55 13.47 2.87
CA PRO A 73 -2.22 13.79 3.37
C PRO A 73 -1.93 15.31 3.38
N GLU A 74 -2.68 16.10 2.62
CA GLU A 74 -2.47 17.56 2.53
C GLU A 74 -3.20 18.32 3.64
N CYS A 75 -4.46 17.98 3.92
CA CYS A 75 -5.29 18.71 4.88
C CYS A 75 -5.64 17.92 6.16
N GLY A 76 -5.29 16.63 6.22
CA GLY A 76 -5.57 15.74 7.35
C GLY A 76 -7.04 15.37 7.52
N GLN A 77 -7.90 15.69 6.54
CA GLN A 77 -9.31 15.30 6.61
C GLN A 77 -9.49 13.82 6.33
N GLN A 78 -10.14 13.13 7.25
CA GLN A 78 -10.73 11.82 7.03
C GLN A 78 -12.09 11.95 6.32
N PHE A 79 -12.32 11.19 5.27
CA PHE A 79 -13.58 11.12 4.54
C PHE A 79 -13.89 9.68 4.11
N ALA A 80 -15.18 9.37 3.94
CA ALA A 80 -15.59 8.05 3.46
C ALA A 80 -15.30 7.92 1.96
N ILE A 81 -14.83 6.75 1.56
CA ILE A 81 -14.77 6.33 0.17
C ILE A 81 -15.79 5.21 0.02
N ASP A 82 -16.92 5.55 -0.58
CA ASP A 82 -17.87 4.54 -1.00
C ASP A 82 -17.32 3.91 -2.28
N GLU A 83 -16.78 2.71 -2.16
CA GLU A 83 -16.69 1.81 -3.31
C GLU A 83 -18.12 1.41 -3.65
N GLU A 84 -18.81 2.22 -4.46
CA GLU A 84 -19.97 1.70 -5.16
C GLU A 84 -19.45 0.54 -6.03
N PRO A 85 -19.83 -0.73 -5.76
CA PRO A 85 -19.46 -1.81 -6.65
C PRO A 85 -20.06 -1.46 -8.02
N LEU A 86 -19.22 -1.39 -9.05
CA LEU A 86 -19.69 -1.25 -10.43
C LEU A 86 -20.58 -2.47 -10.73
N GLU A 87 -21.90 -2.24 -10.77
CA GLU A 87 -22.92 -3.25 -11.15
C GLU A 87 -22.77 -3.73 -12.61
#